data_AF-A0A497LK84-F1
#
_entry.id   AF-A0A497LK84-F1
#
_cell.length_a   1.000
_cell.length_b   1.000
_cell.length_c   1.000
_cell.angle_alpha   90.00
_cell.angle_beta   90.00
_cell.angle_gamma   90.00
#
_symmetry.space_group_name_H-M   'P 1'
#
loop_
_entity.id
_entity.type
_entity.pdbx_description
1 polymer ?
#
loop_
_entity_poly.entity_id
_entity_poly.type
_entity_poly.pdbx_seq_one_letter_code
_entity_poly.pdbx_strand_id
1 'polypeptide(L)'
;MLRASIIKNLKYLFVLCFVPLFARADIGIAVAPQKFDLVIFPGETFEGEIRIKNQSKIALPISVKALPFGAQEGTGEMEFQKPEKSSPVFWFKFKKSEMILEPEDKKIIKFEIKVPPETEP
;
A
#
# COMPACT_ATOMS: atom_id res chain seq x y z
N MET A 1 -39.03 -64.96 9.06
CA MET A 1 -37.70 -64.52 9.53
C MET A 1 -37.08 -63.62 8.48
N LEU A 2 -37.26 -62.30 8.59
CA LEU A 2 -36.59 -61.31 7.74
C LEU A 2 -35.24 -60.95 8.37
N ARG A 3 -34.14 -61.53 7.88
CA ARG A 3 -32.79 -61.02 8.11
C ARG A 3 -31.91 -61.38 6.92
N ALA A 4 -31.59 -60.38 6.10
CA ALA A 4 -30.33 -60.26 5.34
C ALA A 4 -30.52 -59.35 4.11
N SER A 5 -30.57 -58.03 4.29
CA SER A 5 -30.28 -57.12 3.16
C SER A 5 -30.01 -55.69 3.59
N ILE A 6 -29.06 -55.46 4.50
CA ILE A 6 -28.66 -54.08 4.88
C ILE A 6 -27.14 -53.99 5.13
N ILE A 7 -26.28 -54.56 4.27
CA ILE A 7 -24.81 -54.37 4.41
C ILE A 7 -24.06 -54.33 3.06
N LYS A 8 -24.66 -53.82 1.96
CA LYS A 8 -23.93 -53.74 0.68
C LYS A 8 -23.61 -52.33 0.15
N ASN A 9 -24.18 -51.27 0.72
CA ASN A 9 -24.08 -49.92 0.14
C ASN A 9 -23.39 -48.90 1.05
N LEU A 10 -22.38 -49.30 1.83
CA LEU A 10 -21.58 -48.37 2.65
C LEU A 10 -20.17 -48.10 2.07
N LYS A 11 -19.86 -48.62 0.89
CA LYS A 11 -18.53 -48.49 0.26
C LYS A 11 -18.34 -47.21 -0.58
N TYR A 12 -19.36 -46.38 -0.74
CA TYR A 12 -19.33 -45.24 -1.65
C TYR A 12 -19.89 -43.97 -1.00
N LEU A 13 -19.32 -43.50 0.12
CA LEU A 13 -19.58 -42.13 0.54
C LEU A 13 -18.51 -41.55 1.46
N PHE A 14 -17.24 -41.59 1.05
CA PHE A 14 -16.23 -40.74 1.69
C PHE A 14 -15.09 -40.43 0.72
N VAL A 15 -15.43 -39.93 -0.48
CA VAL A 15 -14.48 -39.11 -1.22
C VAL A 15 -14.60 -37.71 -0.61
N LEU A 16 -13.91 -37.53 0.52
CA LEU A 16 -13.74 -36.23 1.14
C LEU A 16 -13.07 -35.35 0.09
N CYS A 17 -13.82 -34.40 -0.44
CA CYS A 17 -13.34 -33.40 -1.36
C CYS A 17 -12.26 -32.61 -0.61
N PHE A 18 -11.00 -33.04 -0.75
CA PHE A 18 -9.82 -32.31 -0.31
C PHE A 18 -9.66 -31.15 -1.29
N VAL A 19 -10.61 -30.22 -1.27
CA VAL A 19 -10.49 -28.99 -2.05
C VAL A 19 -9.36 -28.23 -1.39
N PRO A 20 -8.21 -28.01 -2.04
CA PRO A 20 -7.18 -27.19 -1.47
C PRO A 20 -7.80 -25.81 -1.21
N LEU A 21 -7.90 -25.46 0.07
CA LEU A 21 -8.33 -24.14 0.49
C LEU A 21 -7.23 -23.17 0.06
N PHE A 22 -7.36 -22.60 -1.12
CA PHE A 22 -6.49 -21.51 -1.55
C PHE A 22 -6.77 -20.32 -0.62
N ALA A 23 -6.00 -20.25 0.47
CA ALA A 23 -5.94 -19.06 1.31
C ALA A 23 -5.42 -17.93 0.44
N ARG A 24 -6.31 -17.01 0.06
CA ARG A 24 -5.92 -15.78 -0.62
C ARG A 24 -4.96 -15.04 0.31
N ALA A 25 -3.75 -14.77 -0.17
CA ALA A 25 -2.82 -13.94 0.57
C ALA A 25 -3.41 -12.52 0.58
N ASP A 26 -3.92 -12.09 1.72
CA ASP A 26 -4.37 -10.71 1.89
C ASP A 26 -3.15 -9.80 1.75
N ILE A 27 -3.24 -8.87 0.80
CA ILE A 27 -2.21 -7.85 0.58
C ILE A 27 -2.58 -6.65 1.46
N GLY A 28 -1.70 -6.33 2.40
CA GLY A 28 -1.87 -5.22 3.33
C GLY A 28 -0.59 -4.41 3.47
N ILE A 29 -0.71 -3.08 3.41
CA ILE A 29 0.39 -2.15 3.68
C ILE A 29 -0.10 -1.14 4.71
N ALA A 30 0.68 -0.97 5.78
CA ALA A 30 0.47 0.10 6.75
C ALA A 30 1.48 1.23 6.53
N VAL A 31 1.03 2.47 6.57
CA VAL A 31 1.84 3.68 6.39
C VAL A 31 1.62 4.62 7.58
N ALA A 32 2.71 5.11 8.19
CA ALA A 32 2.64 6.05 9.32
C ALA A 32 3.87 6.96 9.39
N PRO A 33 3.77 8.23 9.84
CA PRO A 33 2.52 8.93 10.14
C PRO A 33 1.81 9.40 8.85
N GLN A 34 0.49 9.54 8.93
CA GLN A 34 -0.26 10.34 7.95
C GLN A 34 -0.18 11.81 8.40
N LYS A 35 0.43 12.67 7.57
CA LYS A 35 0.49 14.11 7.79
C LYS A 35 -0.39 14.80 6.76
N PHE A 36 -1.27 15.68 7.21
CA PHE A 36 -2.22 16.39 6.36
C PHE A 36 -1.88 17.87 6.20
N ASP A 37 -1.23 18.47 7.21
CA ASP A 37 -0.82 19.88 7.19
C ASP A 37 0.68 20.01 7.48
N LEU A 38 1.39 20.72 6.60
CA LEU A 38 2.81 21.04 6.74
C LEU A 38 3.04 22.43 6.17
N VAL A 39 3.44 23.37 7.03
CA VAL A 39 3.81 24.73 6.65
C VAL A 39 5.34 24.79 6.56
N ILE A 40 5.85 25.21 5.40
CA ILE A 40 7.29 25.40 5.14
C ILE A 40 7.43 26.74 4.42
N PHE A 41 8.35 27.59 4.86
CA PHE A 41 8.57 28.90 4.26
C PHE A 41 9.52 28.83 3.06
N PRO A 42 9.49 29.84 2.16
CA PRO A 42 10.43 29.93 1.05
C PRO A 42 11.89 29.85 1.49
N GLY A 43 12.69 29.04 0.80
CA GLY A 43 14.10 28.80 1.10
C GLY A 43 14.36 27.79 2.23
N GLU A 44 13.33 27.32 2.93
CA GLU A 44 13.51 26.32 3.97
C GLU A 44 13.68 24.90 3.42
N THR A 45 14.33 24.07 4.23
CA THR A 45 14.44 22.63 4.01
C THR A 45 13.79 21.88 5.16
N PHE A 46 12.86 20.99 4.82
CA PHE A 46 12.22 20.11 5.78
C PHE A 46 12.70 18.66 5.60
N GLU A 47 13.14 18.02 6.67
CA GLU A 47 13.44 16.59 6.68
C GLU A 47 12.35 15.80 7.39
N GLY A 48 11.91 14.70 6.78
CA GLY A 48 10.88 13.84 7.33
C GLY A 48 11.14 12.36 7.15
N GLU A 49 10.34 11.56 7.84
CA GLU A 49 10.32 10.11 7.68
C GLU A 49 8.88 9.58 7.60
N ILE A 50 8.70 8.54 6.78
CA ILE A 50 7.50 7.72 6.71
C ILE A 50 7.91 6.28 6.96
N ARG A 51 7.14 5.58 7.78
CA ARG A 51 7.31 4.16 8.08
C ARG A 51 6.29 3.39 7.28
N ILE A 52 6.76 2.40 6.54
CA ILE A 52 5.93 1.47 5.80
C ILE A 52 6.12 0.07 6.39
N LYS A 53 5.02 -0.66 6.57
CA LYS A 53 5.03 -2.06 7.00
C LYS A 53 4.24 -2.90 6.00
N ASN A 54 4.83 -4.00 5.56
CA ASN A 54 4.12 -5.05 4.86
C ASN A 54 3.37 -5.90 5.89
N GLN A 55 2.06 -6.03 5.76
CA GLN A 55 1.21 -6.87 6.61
C GLN A 55 0.81 -8.17 5.90
N SER A 56 1.46 -8.45 4.76
CA SER A 56 1.19 -9.60 3.91
C SER A 56 2.22 -10.68 4.16
N LYS A 57 1.85 -11.93 3.83
CA LYS A 57 2.74 -13.10 3.90
C LYS A 57 3.64 -13.26 2.66
N ILE A 58 3.62 -12.30 1.75
CA ILE A 58 4.40 -12.30 0.50
C ILE A 58 5.24 -11.03 0.41
N ALA A 59 6.37 -11.09 -0.29
CA ALA A 59 7.20 -9.93 -0.55
C ALA A 59 6.50 -8.97 -1.52
N LEU A 60 6.58 -7.66 -1.25
CA LEU A 60 5.92 -6.62 -2.03
C LEU A 60 6.95 -5.67 -2.65
N PRO A 61 6.95 -5.48 -3.98
CA PRO A 61 7.70 -4.39 -4.60
C PRO A 61 6.98 -3.07 -4.33
N ILE A 62 7.65 -2.13 -3.69
CA ILE A 62 7.12 -0.83 -3.30
C ILE A 62 7.83 0.29 -4.08
N SER A 63 7.02 1.22 -4.59
CA SER A 63 7.48 2.47 -5.18
C SER A 63 6.88 3.66 -4.42
N VAL A 64 7.71 4.62 -4.04
CA VAL A 64 7.31 5.83 -3.30
C VAL A 64 7.52 7.04 -4.20
N LYS A 65 6.46 7.84 -4.37
CA LYS A 65 6.45 9.03 -5.23
C LYS A 65 5.60 10.13 -4.59
N ALA A 66 5.94 11.38 -4.85
CA ALA A 66 5.07 12.52 -4.61
C ALA A 66 4.23 12.79 -5.86
N LEU A 67 2.93 13.00 -5.69
CA LEU A 67 1.99 13.31 -6.77
C LEU A 67 1.08 14.46 -6.35
N PRO A 68 0.76 15.40 -7.25
CA PRO A 68 -0.28 16.37 -6.97
C PRO A 68 -1.63 15.65 -6.95
N PHE A 69 -2.53 16.10 -6.08
CA PHE A 69 -3.90 15.65 -6.04
C PHE A 69 -4.84 16.84 -5.97
N GLY A 70 -6.05 16.66 -6.48
CA GLY A 70 -7.11 17.65 -6.42
C GLY A 70 -8.47 16.98 -6.27
N ALA A 71 -9.52 17.77 -6.25
CA ALA A 71 -10.88 17.27 -6.31
C ALA A 71 -11.34 17.13 -7.77
N GLN A 72 -11.94 15.99 -8.10
CA GLN A 72 -12.57 15.76 -9.39
C GLN A 72 -13.80 16.66 -9.55
N GLU A 73 -13.95 17.26 -10.73
CA GLU A 73 -15.11 18.11 -11.04
C GLU A 73 -16.42 17.31 -10.92
N GLY A 74 -17.37 17.85 -10.15
CA GLY A 74 -18.73 17.30 -10.01
C GLY A 74 -18.91 16.24 -8.92
N THR A 75 -17.89 15.44 -8.60
CA THR A 75 -17.97 14.41 -7.53
C THR A 75 -17.27 14.85 -6.24
N GLY A 76 -16.23 15.68 -6.34
CA GLY A 76 -15.38 16.05 -5.21
C GLY A 76 -14.43 14.94 -4.77
N GLU A 77 -14.33 13.83 -5.51
CA GLU A 77 -13.43 12.73 -5.21
C GLU A 77 -11.96 13.12 -5.41
N MET A 78 -11.05 12.51 -4.66
CA MET A 78 -9.62 12.77 -4.81
C MET A 78 -9.11 12.16 -6.12
N GLU A 79 -8.53 13.00 -6.99
CA GLU A 79 -7.89 12.59 -8.23
C GLU A 79 -6.40 12.97 -8.22
N PHE A 80 -5.55 12.00 -8.54
CA PHE A 80 -4.12 12.25 -8.72
C PHE A 80 -3.85 12.80 -10.12
N GLN A 81 -3.11 13.89 -10.19
CA GLN A 81 -2.84 14.61 -11.43
C GLN A 81 -1.40 14.36 -11.89
N LYS A 82 -1.15 14.63 -13.18
CA LYS A 82 0.21 14.62 -13.71
C LYS A 82 0.96 15.87 -13.23
N PRO A 83 2.20 15.75 -12.73
CA PRO A 83 2.94 16.91 -12.28
C PRO A 83 3.33 17.83 -13.44
N GLU A 84 2.96 19.10 -13.33
CA GLU A 84 3.45 20.19 -14.18
C GLU A 84 4.81 20.70 -13.70
N LYS A 85 5.62 21.31 -14.58
CA LYS A 85 7.01 21.73 -14.26
C LYS A 85 7.15 22.59 -13.01
N SER A 86 6.13 23.37 -12.66
CA SER A 86 6.07 24.25 -11.47
C SER A 86 5.54 23.55 -10.21
N SER A 87 5.18 22.27 -10.28
CA SER A 87 4.53 21.56 -9.18
C SER A 87 5.45 21.40 -7.95
N PRO A 88 4.94 21.65 -6.74
CA PRO A 88 5.67 21.43 -5.49
C PRO A 88 6.20 20.00 -5.30
N VAL A 89 5.65 19.01 -6.01
CA VAL A 89 6.15 17.62 -5.96
C VAL A 89 7.63 17.49 -6.34
N PHE A 90 8.15 18.42 -7.14
CA PHE A 90 9.57 18.43 -7.51
C PHE A 90 10.50 18.92 -6.40
N TRP A 91 9.95 19.50 -5.33
CA TRP A 91 10.71 19.87 -4.14
C TRP A 91 11.02 18.65 -3.26
N PHE A 92 10.31 17.54 -3.46
CA PHE A 92 10.49 16.31 -2.69
C PHE A 92 11.67 15.49 -3.21
N LYS A 93 12.50 15.02 -2.29
CA LYS A 93 13.57 14.08 -2.54
C LYS A 93 13.49 12.92 -1.56
N PHE A 94 13.25 11.71 -2.07
CA PHE A 94 13.26 10.49 -1.27
C PHE A 94 14.67 9.88 -1.27
N LYS A 95 15.18 9.47 -0.10
CA LYS A 95 16.49 8.78 -0.03
C LYS A 95 16.43 7.39 -0.69
N LYS A 96 15.26 6.75 -0.65
CA LYS A 96 14.98 5.48 -1.33
C LYS A 96 13.54 5.50 -1.84
N SER A 97 13.35 5.40 -3.15
CA SER A 97 12.04 5.43 -3.81
C SER A 97 11.55 4.06 -4.24
N GLU A 98 12.45 3.07 -4.38
CA GLU A 98 12.12 1.72 -4.83
C GLU A 98 12.77 0.68 -3.93
N MET A 99 12.01 -0.34 -3.57
CA MET A 99 12.45 -1.41 -2.69
C MET A 99 11.51 -2.60 -2.70
N ILE A 100 12.02 -3.74 -2.26
CA ILE A 100 11.20 -4.89 -1.89
C ILE A 100 11.01 -4.84 -0.38
N LEU A 101 9.75 -4.94 0.07
CA LEU A 101 9.41 -5.19 1.46
C LEU A 101 9.13 -6.68 1.63
N GLU A 102 9.95 -7.35 2.43
CA GLU A 102 9.74 -8.75 2.76
C GLU A 102 8.45 -8.94 3.60
N PRO A 103 7.92 -10.17 3.70
CA PRO A 103 6.77 -10.45 4.55
C PRO A 103 6.97 -9.94 5.99
N GLU A 104 5.96 -9.26 6.53
CA GLU A 104 5.98 -8.62 7.87
C GLU A 104 7.08 -7.56 8.11
N ASP A 105 7.90 -7.24 7.10
CA ASP A 105 9.00 -6.30 7.20
C ASP A 105 8.51 -4.85 7.35
N LYS A 106 9.34 -4.05 8.02
CA LYS A 106 9.11 -2.63 8.25
C LYS A 106 10.32 -1.83 7.81
N LYS A 107 10.07 -0.75 7.07
CA LYS A 107 11.10 0.12 6.54
C LYS A 107 10.78 1.59 6.79
N ILE A 108 11.83 2.38 6.93
CA ILE A 108 11.74 3.83 7.10
C ILE A 108 12.20 4.49 5.80
N ILE A 109 11.34 5.33 5.24
CA ILE A 109 11.59 6.14 4.07
C ILE A 109 11.85 7.56 4.54
N LYS A 110 13.11 7.98 4.42
CA LYS A 110 13.50 9.37 4.69
C LYS A 110 13.28 10.20 3.44
N PHE A 111 12.73 11.40 3.62
CA PHE A 111 12.53 12.36 2.55
C PHE A 111 12.93 13.76 3.00
N GLU A 112 13.17 14.61 2.01
CA GLU A 112 13.55 16.01 2.17
C GLU A 112 12.65 16.84 1.25
N ILE A 113 12.18 18.00 1.72
CA ILE A 113 11.44 18.98 0.92
C ILE A 113 12.28 20.25 0.87
N LYS A 114 12.67 20.69 -0.33
CA LYS A 114 13.42 21.94 -0.54
C LYS A 114 12.57 22.96 -1.25
N VAL A 115 12.08 23.94 -0.51
CA VAL A 115 11.26 25.01 -1.08
C VAL A 115 12.17 26.07 -1.71
N PRO A 116 12.02 26.41 -3.01
CA PRO A 116 12.81 27.46 -3.63
C PRO A 116 12.55 28.82 -2.95
N PRO A 117 13.58 29.69 -2.81
CA PRO A 117 13.45 30.98 -2.14
C PRO A 117 12.57 31.99 -2.90
N GLU A 118 12.45 31.84 -4.22
CA GLU A 118 11.69 32.74 -5.11
C GLU A 118 10.19 32.37 -5.18
N THR A 119 9.71 31.49 -4.30
CA THR A 119 8.32 31.04 -4.30
C THR A 119 7.47 31.96 -3.42
N GLU A 120 6.33 32.42 -3.93
CA GLU A 120 5.35 33.16 -3.12
C GLU A 120 4.78 32.24 -2.01
N PRO A 121 4.56 32.76 -0.78
CA PRO A 121 4.05 31.99 0.36
C PRO A 121 2.57 31.60 0.24
#